data_AF-A0ABD5LSG6-F1
#
_entry.id   AF-A0ABD5LSG6-F1
#
_cell.length_a   1.000
_cell.length_b   1.000
_cell.length_c   1.000
_cell.angle_alpha   90.00
_cell.angle_beta   90.00
_cell.angle_gamma   90.00
#
_symmetry.space_group_name_H-M   'P 1'
#
loop_
_entity.id
_entity.type
_entity.pdbx_description
1 polymer ?
#
loop_
_entity_poly.entity_id
_entity_poly.type
_entity_poly.pdbx_seq_one_letter_code
_entity_poly.pdbx_strand_id
1 'polypeptide(L)' 'MINSTIAHKIKQRRKELRLTGIEMGNRLGISQQHYSRIENGNIKITVELLFSIAFILNMTPQSLLPNYNLLDKNH' A
#
# COMPACT_ATOMS: atom_id res chain seq x y z
N MET A 1 -7.02 -8.22 -8.13
CA MET A 1 -5.59 -8.37 -8.46
C MET A 1 -4.79 -7.09 -8.22
N ILE A 2 -5.17 -5.93 -8.77
CA ILE A 2 -4.40 -4.67 -8.57
C ILE A 2 -4.31 -4.25 -7.09
N ASN A 3 -5.44 -4.20 -6.37
CA ASN A 3 -5.46 -3.79 -4.96
C ASN A 3 -4.56 -4.66 -4.07
N SER A 4 -4.59 -5.99 -4.26
CA SER A 4 -3.73 -6.93 -3.54
C SER A 4 -2.25 -6.76 -3.86
N THR A 5 -1.90 -6.43 -5.11
CA THR A 5 -0.50 -6.16 -5.49
C THR A 5 0.03 -4.89 -4.81
N ILE A 6 -0.76 -3.82 -4.78
CA ILE A 6 -0.40 -2.58 -4.10
C ILE A 6 -0.25 -2.84 -2.58
N ALA A 7 -1.23 -3.52 -1.98
CA ALA A 7 -1.21 -3.88 -0.56
C ALA A 7 0.04 -4.72 -0.19
N HIS A 8 0.42 -5.67 -1.07
CA HIS A 8 1.64 -6.46 -0.88
C HIS A 8 2.90 -5.59 -0.92
N LYS A 9 3.03 -4.69 -1.91
CA LYS A 9 4.16 -3.75 -2.01
C LYS A 9 4.29 -2.86 -0.78
N ILE A 10 3.18 -2.32 -0.27
CA ILE A 10 3.12 -1.54 0.98
C ILE A 10 3.70 -2.36 2.13
N LYS A 11 3.24 -3.61 2.29
CA LYS A 11 3.68 -4.50 3.36
C LYS A 11 5.16 -4.84 3.30
N GLN A 12 5.68 -5.11 2.10
CA GLN A 12 7.11 -5.38 1.91
C GLN A 12 7.95 -4.18 2.30
N ARG A 13 7.64 -3.00 1.75
CA ARG A 13 8.39 -1.78 2.04
C ARG A 13 8.35 -1.41 3.51
N ARG A 14 7.19 -1.52 4.17
CA ARG A 14 7.07 -1.28 5.61
C ARG A 14 8.04 -2.16 6.40
N LYS A 15 8.12 -3.46 6.07
CA LYS A 15 9.02 -4.40 6.73
C LYS A 15 10.49 -4.08 6.51
N GLU A 16 10.87 -3.64 5.30
CA GLU A 16 12.23 -3.18 5.01
C GLU A 16 12.64 -1.98 5.88
N LEU A 17 11.69 -1.07 6.11
CA LEU A 17 11.86 0.07 7.01
C LEU A 17 11.75 -0.29 8.50
N ARG A 18 11.49 -1.57 8.83
CA ARG A 18 11.27 -2.08 10.19
C ARG A 18 10.14 -1.37 10.95
N LEU A 19 9.17 -0.82 10.21
CA LEU A 19 7.99 -0.20 10.80
C LEU A 19 6.95 -1.27 11.17
N THR A 20 6.29 -1.11 12.30
CA THR A 20 5.18 -1.94 12.75
C THR A 20 3.86 -1.48 12.14
N GLY A 21 2.85 -2.35 12.14
CA GLY A 21 1.49 -1.95 11.73
C GLY A 21 0.86 -0.91 12.66
N ILE A 22 1.26 -0.89 13.94
CA ILE A 22 0.83 0.12 14.91
C ILE A 22 1.40 1.48 14.53
N GLU A 23 2.70 1.57 14.24
CA GLU A 23 3.32 2.83 13.81
C GLU A 23 2.71 3.39 12.53
N MET A 24 2.39 2.52 11.56
CA MET A 24 1.69 2.96 10.35
C MET A 24 0.28 3.47 10.64
N GLY A 25 -0.48 2.75 11.48
CA GLY A 25 -1.80 3.21 11.93
C GLY A 25 -1.72 4.60 12.58
N ASN A 26 -0.78 4.78 13.51
CA ASN A 26 -0.55 6.06 14.19
C ASN A 26 -0.21 7.19 13.21
N ARG A 27 0.69 6.94 12.25
CA ARG A 27 1.09 7.94 11.23
C ARG A 27 -0.04 8.29 10.26
N LEU A 28 -0.95 7.36 10.01
CA LEU A 28 -2.14 7.54 9.17
C LEU A 28 -3.36 8.06 9.94
N GLY A 29 -3.28 8.18 11.27
CA GLY A 29 -4.43 8.54 12.11
C GLY A 29 -5.54 7.48 12.14
N ILE A 30 -5.20 6.19 11.97
CA ILE A 30 -6.15 5.06 11.97
C ILE A 30 -5.73 3.97 12.95
N SER A 31 -6.67 3.08 13.31
CA SER A 31 -6.35 1.94 14.16
C SER A 31 -5.41 0.94 13.47
N GLN A 32 -4.61 0.20 14.24
CA GLN A 32 -3.78 -0.88 13.70
C GLN A 32 -4.61 -1.93 12.95
N GLN A 33 -5.82 -2.23 13.43
CA GLN A 33 -6.72 -3.18 12.77
C GLN A 33 -7.16 -2.66 11.39
N HIS A 34 -7.49 -1.37 11.28
CA HIS A 34 -7.79 -0.74 9.99
C HIS A 34 -6.57 -0.85 9.07
N TYR A 35 -5.38 -0.50 9.55
CA TYR A 35 -4.15 -0.63 8.78
C TYR A 35 -3.89 -2.07 8.31
N SER A 36 -4.10 -3.06 9.18
CA SER A 36 -3.93 -4.47 8.80
C SER A 36 -4.86 -4.88 7.66
N ARG A 37 -6.09 -4.37 7.63
CA ARG A 37 -7.02 -4.63 6.52
C ARG A 37 -6.55 -4.01 5.19
N ILE A 38 -5.81 -2.90 5.23
CA ILE A 38 -5.17 -2.31 4.04
C ILE A 38 -4.11 -3.27 3.50
N GLU A 39 -3.16 -3.71 4.34
CA GLU A 39 -2.06 -4.59 3.90
C GLU A 39 -2.52 -5.99 3.46
N ASN A 40 -3.66 -6.44 3.97
CA ASN A 40 -4.29 -7.70 3.56
C ASN A 40 -5.20 -7.54 2.32
N GLY A 41 -5.30 -6.32 1.76
CA GLY A 41 -6.09 -6.02 0.57
C GLY A 41 -7.61 -6.05 0.79
N ASN A 42 -8.07 -6.05 2.05
CA ASN A 42 -9.49 -6.08 2.41
C ASN A 42 -10.16 -4.70 2.35
N ILE A 43 -9.39 -3.64 2.16
CA ILE A 43 -9.87 -2.26 1.98
C ILE A 43 -9.40 -1.78 0.62
N LYS A 44 -10.28 -1.06 -0.08
CA LYS A 44 -9.95 -0.41 -1.35
C LYS A 44 -8.99 0.74 -1.08
N ILE A 45 -7.85 0.74 -1.76
CA ILE A 45 -6.88 1.83 -1.66
C ILE A 45 -7.39 3.00 -2.51
N THR A 46 -7.71 4.12 -1.85
CA THR A 46 -8.02 5.39 -2.53
C THR A 46 -6.73 6.10 -2.94
N VAL A 47 -6.85 7.13 -3.79
CA VAL A 47 -5.69 7.92 -4.22
C VAL A 47 -5.07 8.63 -3.01
N GLU A 48 -5.87 9.24 -2.15
CA GLU A 48 -5.42 9.92 -0.93
C GLU A 48 -4.64 8.97 -0.01
N LEU A 49 -5.16 7.75 0.18
CA LEU A 49 -4.51 6.74 1.01
C LEU A 49 -3.20 6.26 0.38
N LEU A 50 -3.17 6.06 -0.95
CA LEU A 50 -1.96 5.70 -1.68
C LEU A 50 -0.85 6.74 -1.48
N PHE A 51 -1.18 8.02 -1.64
CA PHE A 51 -0.22 9.12 -1.46
C PHE A 51 0.27 9.22 -0.01
N SER A 52 -0.63 9.11 0.95
CA SER A 52 -0.29 9.16 2.38
C SER A 52 0.67 8.03 2.78
N ILE A 53 0.38 6.81 2.32
CA ILE A 53 1.24 5.65 2.57
C ILE A 53 2.59 5.79 1.85
N ALA A 54 2.60 6.24 0.59
CA ALA A 54 3.84 6.45 -0.16
C ALA A 54 4.76 7.44 0.56
N PHE A 55 4.21 8.55 1.06
CA PHE A 55 4.95 9.54 1.84
C PHE A 55 5.57 8.92 3.11
N ILE A 56 4.80 8.19 3.90
CA ILE A 56 5.29 7.52 5.12
C ILE A 56 6.42 6.51 4.81
N LEU A 57 6.31 5.81 3.69
CA LEU A 57 7.26 4.78 3.27
C LEU A 57 8.48 5.33 2.52
N ASN A 58 8.61 6.66 2.39
CA ASN A 58 9.63 7.33 1.59
C ASN A 58 9.68 6.79 0.15
N MET A 59 8.52 6.71 -0.48
CA MET A 59 8.31 6.20 -1.83
C MET A 59 7.49 7.18 -2.67
N THR A 60 7.56 7.05 -3.99
CA THR A 60 6.60 7.70 -4.89
C THR A 60 5.34 6.84 -5.00
N PRO A 61 4.13 7.41 -5.17
CA PRO A 61 2.91 6.64 -5.42
C PRO A 61 3.06 5.67 -6.60
N GLN A 62 3.75 6.09 -7.66
CA GLN A 62 4.03 5.27 -8.85
C GLN A 62 4.75 3.96 -8.51
N SER A 63 5.70 3.97 -7.58
CA SER A 63 6.44 2.76 -7.21
C SER A 63 5.57 1.68 -6.54
N LEU A 64 4.47 2.11 -5.90
CA LEU A 64 3.49 1.22 -5.28
C LEU A 64 2.50 0.64 -6.29
N LEU A 65 2.35 1.25 -7.47
CA LEU A 65 1.46 0.75 -8.52
C LEU A 65 2.07 -0.47 -9.22
N PRO A 66 1.24 -1.44 -9.66
CA PRO A 66 1.72 -2.52 -10.51
C PRO A 66 2.15 -1.98 -11.87
N ASN A 67 3.11 -2.64 -12.52
CA ASN A 67 3.36 -2.40 -13.93
C ASN A 67 2.13 -2.87 -14.71
N TYR A 68 1.52 -1.94 -15.43
CA TYR A 68 0.39 -2.26 -16.28
C TYR A 68 0.88 -2.23 -17.73
N ASN A 69 1.16 -3.39 -18.30
CA ASN A 69 1.44 -3.47 -19.73
C ASN A 69 0.10 -3.43 -20.46
N LEU A 70 -0.16 -2.34 -21.18
CA LEU A 70 -1.39 -2.16 -21.96
C LEU A 70 -1.53 -3.20 -23.08
N LEU A 71 -0.46 -3.93 -23.40
CA LEU A 71 -0.38 -4.99 -24.40
C LEU A 71 -0.78 -6.38 -23.86
N ASP A 72 -0.86 -6.55 -22.54
CA ASP A 72 -1.21 -7.85 -21.92
C ASP A 72 -2.73 -8.14 -22.00
N LYS A 73 -3.52 -7.21 -22.56
CA LYS A 73 -4.98 -7.33 -22.70
C LYS A 73 -5.45 -8.08 -23.96
N ASN A 74 -4.52 -8.59 -24.77
CA ASN A 74 -4.82 -9.26 -26.04
C ASN A 74 -4.66 -10.80 -26.02
N HIS A 75 -4.65 -11.43 -24.84
CA HIS A 75 -4.73 -12.89 -24.71
C HIS A 75 -5.70 -13.32 -23.62
#